data_AF-A0A9W6GFJ2-F1
#
_entry.id   AF-A0A9W6GFJ2-F1
#
_cell.length_a   1.000
_cell.length_b   1.000
_cell.length_c   1.000
_cell.angle_alpha   90.00
_cell.angle_beta   90.00
_cell.angle_gamma   90.00
#
_symmetry.space_group_name_H-M   'P 1'
#
loop_
_entity.id
_entity.type
_entity.pdbx_description
1 polymer ?
#
loop_
_entity_poly.entity_id
_entity_poly.type
_entity_poly.pdbx_seq_one_letter_code
_entity_poly.pdbx_strand_id
1 'polypeptide(L)'
;MIPGEYILKDDPVICNTDRQTIELVVSNTGDRPIQVGSHFHFFEVNRALKFEREKAFGMRLNIPAGTAVRFEPGEQKKISLVSIEGFKSVYGLNRLTEGSITEKSRKEKCIKKARNEGFIKED
;
A
#
# COMPACT_ATOMS: atom_id res chain seq x y z
N MET A 1 -36.63 -5.75 -25.11
CA MET A 1 -36.18 -4.46 -24.58
C MET A 1 -36.00 -4.63 -23.08
N ILE A 2 -34.80 -4.38 -22.55
CA ILE A 2 -34.54 -4.42 -21.11
C ILE A 2 -34.18 -2.99 -20.66
N PRO A 3 -35.14 -2.22 -20.11
CA PRO A 3 -34.88 -0.87 -19.64
C PRO A 3 -33.77 -0.84 -18.58
N GLY A 4 -32.73 -0.04 -18.82
CA GLY A 4 -31.57 0.08 -17.93
C GLY A 4 -30.47 -0.96 -18.15
N GLU A 5 -30.53 -1.76 -19.22
CA GLU A 5 -29.44 -2.69 -19.53
C GLU A 5 -28.15 -1.96 -19.91
N TYR A 6 -27.04 -2.48 -19.40
CA TYR A 6 -25.70 -2.10 -19.85
C TYR A 6 -25.23 -3.11 -20.89
N ILE A 7 -24.90 -2.62 -22.08
CA ILE A 7 -24.24 -3.41 -23.14
C ILE A 7 -22.76 -3.06 -23.08
N LEU A 8 -21.99 -3.87 -22.35
CA LEU A 8 -20.56 -3.65 -22.13
C LEU A 8 -19.73 -4.34 -23.22
N LYS A 9 -18.49 -3.87 -23.39
CA LYS A 9 -17.47 -4.61 -24.15
C LYS A 9 -16.89 -5.72 -23.28
N ASP A 10 -16.44 -6.79 -23.91
CA ASP A 10 -15.76 -7.91 -23.23
C ASP A 10 -14.32 -7.56 -22.82
N ASP A 11 -13.74 -6.50 -23.42
CA ASP A 11 -12.37 -6.09 -23.14
C ASP A 11 -12.21 -5.61 -21.68
N PRO A 12 -11.21 -6.11 -20.94
CA PRO A 12 -10.97 -5.68 -19.58
C PRO A 12 -10.44 -4.25 -19.53
N VAL A 13 -10.85 -3.50 -18.50
CA VAL A 13 -10.27 -2.18 -18.21
C VAL A 13 -8.95 -2.35 -17.46
N ILE A 14 -7.85 -2.01 -18.12
CA ILE A 14 -6.51 -2.05 -17.51
C ILE A 14 -6.33 -0.82 -16.62
N CYS A 15 -6.09 -1.05 -15.34
CA CYS A 15 -5.93 0.01 -14.33
C CYS A 15 -4.46 0.32 -14.06
N ASN A 16 -4.17 1.55 -13.61
CA ASN A 16 -2.86 1.98 -13.13
C ASN A 16 -1.70 1.79 -14.14
N THR A 17 -1.97 1.93 -15.44
CA THR A 17 -0.95 1.84 -16.49
C THR A 17 0.14 2.90 -16.30
N ASP A 18 1.31 2.63 -16.88
CA ASP A 18 2.43 3.59 -16.97
C ASP A 18 3.01 4.01 -15.61
N ARG A 19 2.78 3.21 -14.57
CA ARG A 19 3.28 3.42 -13.22
C ARG A 19 4.26 2.34 -12.81
N GLN A 20 5.22 2.72 -11.97
CA GLN A 20 6.13 1.77 -11.38
C GLN A 20 5.36 0.82 -10.47
N THR A 21 5.58 -0.48 -10.64
CA THR A 21 5.01 -1.52 -9.78
C THR A 21 6.11 -2.35 -9.14
N ILE A 22 5.82 -2.92 -7.98
CA ILE A 22 6.67 -3.90 -7.30
C ILE A 22 5.79 -5.00 -6.72
N GLU A 23 6.40 -6.16 -6.45
CA GLU A 23 5.76 -7.22 -5.68
C GLU A 23 6.45 -7.37 -4.33
N LEU A 24 5.66 -7.58 -3.27
CA LEU A 24 6.16 -7.83 -1.92
C LEU A 24 5.40 -8.99 -1.29
N VAL A 25 6.10 -9.74 -0.45
CA VAL A 25 5.47 -10.72 0.44
C VAL A 25 5.23 -10.06 1.80
N VAL A 26 3.99 -10.13 2.26
CA VAL A 26 3.54 -9.49 3.50
C VAL A 26 2.96 -10.55 4.42
N SER A 27 3.41 -10.57 5.68
CA SER A 27 2.92 -11.49 6.71
C SER A 27 2.27 -10.74 7.86
N ASN A 28 1.11 -11.19 8.33
CA ASN A 28 0.48 -10.68 9.53
C ASN A 28 0.98 -11.43 10.77
N THR A 29 1.78 -10.74 11.58
CA THR A 29 2.34 -11.28 12.84
C THR A 29 1.44 -11.01 14.04
N GLY A 30 0.31 -10.34 13.84
CA GLY A 30 -0.66 -10.04 14.89
C GLY A 30 -1.67 -11.16 15.11
N ASP A 31 -2.46 -10.99 16.17
CA ASP A 31 -3.53 -11.89 16.61
C ASP A 31 -4.92 -11.51 16.04
N ARG A 32 -4.99 -10.44 15.26
CA ARG A 32 -6.23 -9.89 14.68
C ARG A 32 -6.11 -9.72 13.17
N PRO A 33 -7.22 -9.82 12.44
CA PRO A 33 -7.22 -9.58 11.01
C PRO A 33 -6.92 -8.12 10.69
N ILE A 34 -6.19 -7.90 9.61
CA ILE A 34 -5.81 -6.57 9.12
C ILE A 34 -6.27 -6.43 7.67
N GLN A 35 -6.96 -5.35 7.35
CA GLN A 35 -7.42 -5.05 6.00
C GLN A 35 -6.87 -3.70 5.54
N VAL A 36 -6.24 -3.68 4.36
CA VAL A 36 -5.59 -2.49 3.80
C VAL A 36 -6.27 -2.11 2.50
N GLY A 37 -6.76 -0.86 2.42
CA GLY A 37 -7.45 -0.33 1.24
C GLY A 37 -6.51 0.06 0.09
N SER A 38 -7.08 0.14 -1.11
CA SER A 38 -6.38 0.43 -2.38
C SER A 38 -5.48 1.67 -2.38
N HIS A 39 -5.84 2.73 -1.64
CA HIS A 39 -5.17 4.05 -1.67
C HIS A 39 -4.43 4.40 -0.39
N PHE A 40 -4.27 3.45 0.54
CA PHE A 40 -3.47 3.66 1.74
C PHE A 40 -1.97 3.63 1.38
N HIS A 41 -1.18 4.57 1.93
CA HIS A 41 0.28 4.55 1.76
C HIS A 41 0.85 3.31 2.44
N PHE A 42 1.30 2.33 1.64
CA PHE A 42 1.53 0.98 2.12
C PHE A 42 2.68 0.90 3.15
N PHE A 43 3.64 1.83 3.09
CA PHE A 43 4.67 2.02 4.11
C PHE A 43 4.11 2.19 5.54
N GLU A 44 2.96 2.84 5.67
CA GLU A 44 2.36 3.25 6.95
C GLU A 44 1.30 2.29 7.47
N VAL A 45 1.13 1.11 6.85
CA VAL A 45 0.14 0.12 7.30
C VAL A 45 0.50 -0.41 8.68
N ASN A 46 -0.47 -1.05 9.34
CA ASN A 46 -0.34 -1.59 10.69
C ASN A 46 1.02 -2.26 10.95
N ARG A 47 1.65 -1.91 12.08
CA ARG A 47 2.96 -2.42 12.53
C ARG A 47 3.05 -3.94 12.68
N ALA A 48 1.90 -4.63 12.83
CA ALA A 48 1.84 -6.08 12.88
C ALA A 48 2.08 -6.75 11.50
N LEU A 49 1.99 -5.99 10.40
CA LEU A 49 2.39 -6.50 9.08
C LEU A 49 3.92 -6.42 8.92
N LYS A 50 4.57 -7.58 8.74
CA LYS A 50 6.00 -7.74 8.45
C LYS A 50 6.23 -7.86 6.95
N PHE A 51 7.05 -6.96 6.40
CA PHE A 51 7.49 -6.91 5.00
C PHE A 51 8.66 -5.92 4.86
N GLU A 52 9.26 -5.84 3.68
CA GLU A 52 10.33 -4.89 3.36
C GLU A 52 9.80 -3.45 3.22
N ARG A 53 9.53 -2.78 4.34
CA ARG A 53 8.86 -1.46 4.37
C ARG A 53 9.54 -0.41 3.52
N GLU A 54 10.87 -0.40 3.45
CA GLU A 54 11.63 0.57 2.65
C GLU A 54 11.30 0.53 1.15
N LYS A 55 10.92 -0.64 0.63
CA LYS A 55 10.47 -0.83 -0.75
C LYS A 55 9.05 -0.31 -0.98
N ALA A 56 8.21 -0.29 0.06
CA ALA A 56 6.83 0.19 0.00
C ALA A 56 6.69 1.72 0.17
N PHE A 57 7.79 2.44 0.40
CA PHE A 57 7.76 3.90 0.53
C PHE A 57 7.31 4.55 -0.78
N GLY A 58 6.26 5.37 -0.70
CA GLY A 58 5.63 6.02 -1.84
C GLY A 58 4.70 5.12 -2.66
N MET A 59 4.34 3.95 -2.15
CA MET A 59 3.55 2.95 -2.88
C MET A 59 2.19 2.72 -2.23
N ARG A 60 1.21 2.27 -3.03
CA ARG A 60 -0.12 1.82 -2.59
C ARG A 60 -0.49 0.49 -3.26
N LEU A 61 -1.54 -0.19 -2.83
CA LEU A 61 -1.98 -1.45 -3.45
C LEU A 61 -2.38 -1.25 -4.92
N ASN A 62 -1.90 -2.12 -5.79
CA ASN A 62 -2.26 -2.16 -7.20
C ASN A 62 -3.52 -3.01 -7.42
N ILE A 63 -4.65 -2.53 -6.90
CA ILE A 63 -5.96 -3.20 -6.96
C ILE A 63 -7.04 -2.20 -7.39
N PRO A 64 -8.25 -2.65 -7.76
CA PRO A 64 -9.35 -1.75 -8.10
C PRO A 64 -9.64 -0.74 -7.00
N ALA A 65 -9.91 0.51 -7.38
CA ALA A 65 -10.18 1.58 -6.42
C ALA A 65 -11.38 1.24 -5.52
N GLY A 66 -11.30 1.61 -4.25
CA GLY A 66 -12.33 1.29 -3.25
C GLY A 66 -12.25 -0.13 -2.66
N THR A 67 -11.48 -1.04 -3.25
CA THR A 67 -11.28 -2.40 -2.70
C THR A 67 -10.14 -2.47 -1.69
N ALA A 68 -9.94 -3.63 -1.07
CA ALA A 68 -8.92 -3.87 -0.05
C ALA A 68 -8.37 -5.30 -0.08
N VAL A 69 -7.16 -5.48 0.46
CA VAL A 69 -6.57 -6.80 0.74
C VAL A 69 -6.66 -7.08 2.22
N ARG A 70 -7.16 -8.27 2.56
CA ARG A 70 -7.29 -8.77 3.93
C ARG A 70 -6.17 -9.76 4.25
N PHE A 71 -5.62 -9.65 5.45
CA PHE A 71 -4.60 -10.52 6.02
C PHE A 71 -5.13 -11.11 7.33
N GLU A 72 -5.39 -12.42 7.35
CA GLU A 72 -5.75 -13.13 8.58
C GLU A 72 -4.54 -13.24 9.53
N PRO A 73 -4.73 -13.48 10.84
CA PRO A 73 -3.63 -13.75 11.77
C PRO A 73 -2.72 -14.89 11.27
N GLY A 74 -1.40 -14.66 11.21
CA GLY A 74 -0.42 -15.63 10.72
C GLY A 74 -0.36 -15.78 9.19
N GLU A 75 -1.26 -15.15 8.44
CA GLU A 75 -1.31 -15.28 6.99
C GLU A 75 -0.13 -14.56 6.32
N GLN A 76 0.38 -15.17 5.25
CA GLN A 76 1.36 -14.57 4.36
C GLN A 76 0.81 -14.51 2.94
N LYS A 77 0.89 -13.33 2.31
CA LYS A 77 0.41 -13.10 0.94
C LYS A 77 1.42 -12.32 0.12
N LYS A 78 1.53 -12.68 -1.15
CA LYS A 78 2.20 -11.87 -2.16
C LYS A 78 1.22 -10.82 -2.68
N ILE A 79 1.64 -9.56 -2.70
CA ILE A 79 0.85 -8.43 -3.18
C ILE A 79 1.59 -7.64 -4.25
N SER A 80 0.84 -6.95 -5.10
CA SER A 80 1.36 -5.95 -6.03
C SER A 80 1.11 -4.54 -5.50
N LEU A 81 2.14 -3.71 -5.53
CA LEU A 81 2.08 -2.30 -5.20
C LEU A 81 2.36 -1.45 -6.43
N VAL A 82 1.82 -0.24 -6.46
CA VAL A 82 2.01 0.76 -7.51
C VAL A 82 2.38 2.13 -6.91
N SER A 83 3.17 2.92 -7.63
CA SER A 83 3.57 4.26 -7.20
C SER A 83 2.37 5.19 -6.98
N ILE A 84 2.44 5.96 -5.90
CA ILE A 84 1.59 7.14 -5.70
C ILE A 84 2.06 8.22 -6.69
N GLU A 85 1.11 8.82 -7.40
CA GLU A 85 1.36 9.86 -8.41
C GLU A 85 0.68 11.18 -7.98
N GLY A 86 0.64 12.18 -8.87
CA GLY A 86 0.18 13.52 -8.55
C GLY A 86 1.29 14.33 -7.88
N PHE A 87 0.97 15.10 -6.83
CA PHE A 87 1.98 15.86 -6.08
C PHE A 87 2.96 15.00 -5.28
N LYS A 88 2.76 13.67 -5.24
CA LYS A 88 3.64 12.73 -4.53
C LYS A 88 3.93 13.20 -3.11
N SER A 89 2.87 13.48 -2.35
CA SER A 89 2.93 13.86 -0.95
C SER A 89 1.89 13.09 -0.14
N VAL A 90 2.25 12.68 1.07
CA VAL A 90 1.40 11.89 1.97
C VAL A 90 1.29 12.59 3.32
N TYR A 91 0.06 12.73 3.80
CA TYR A 91 -0.30 13.39 5.07
C TYR A 91 -1.31 12.55 5.85
N GLY A 92 -1.31 12.62 7.17
CA GLY A 92 -2.22 11.84 8.02
C GLY A 92 -1.73 10.41 8.24
N LEU A 93 -2.61 9.40 8.12
CA LEU A 93 -2.29 7.98 8.32
C LEU A 93 -1.64 7.71 9.69
N ASN A 94 -0.42 7.15 9.74
CA ASN A 94 0.36 7.02 10.97
C ASN A 94 1.36 8.17 11.17
N ARG A 95 1.23 9.24 10.36
CA ARG A 95 2.05 10.45 10.39
C ARG A 95 3.53 10.16 10.20
N LEU A 96 3.89 9.08 9.50
CA LEU A 96 5.29 8.72 9.30
C LEU A 96 5.95 9.56 8.20
N THR A 97 5.17 9.99 7.20
CA THR A 97 5.68 10.71 6.03
C THR A 97 5.52 12.22 6.12
N GLU A 98 4.30 12.71 6.37
CA GLU A 98 3.95 14.14 6.54
C GLU A 98 4.67 15.07 5.54
N GLY A 99 4.53 14.76 4.25
CA GLY A 99 5.15 15.52 3.16
C GLY A 99 5.47 14.70 1.91
N SER A 100 6.40 15.23 1.12
CA SER A 100 6.80 14.66 -0.17
C SER A 100 7.42 13.25 -0.06
N ILE A 101 7.14 12.36 -1.01
CA ILE A 101 7.78 11.04 -1.12
C ILE A 101 8.92 11.02 -2.16
N THR A 102 9.24 12.15 -2.79
CA THR A 102 10.32 12.23 -3.79
C THR A 102 11.66 12.65 -3.19
N GLU A 103 11.65 13.29 -2.02
CA GLU A 103 12.84 13.74 -1.32
C GLU A 103 13.58 12.56 -0.67
N LYS A 104 14.79 12.24 -1.14
CA LYS A 104 15.62 11.16 -0.56
C LYS A 104 15.89 11.36 0.94
N SER A 105 16.24 12.59 1.34
CA SER A 105 16.49 12.93 2.75
C SER A 105 15.28 12.71 3.64
N ARG A 106 14.07 12.85 3.08
CA ARG A 106 12.82 12.58 3.79
C ARG A 106 12.56 11.09 3.91
N LYS A 107 12.73 10.32 2.83
CA LYS A 107 12.62 8.86 2.87
C LYS A 107 13.47 8.28 4.02
N GLU A 108 14.72 8.71 4.15
CA GLU A 108 15.62 8.27 5.23
C GLU A 108 15.08 8.65 6.63
N LYS A 109 14.57 9.87 6.81
CA LYS A 109 13.95 10.32 8.07
C LYS A 109 12.71 9.49 8.40
N CYS A 110 11.86 9.20 7.42
CA CYS A 110 10.65 8.41 7.59
C CYS A 110 10.97 6.97 7.99
N ILE A 111 11.99 6.36 7.36
CA ILE A 111 12.45 5.01 7.71
C ILE A 111 12.98 4.98 9.15
N LYS A 112 13.80 5.96 9.56
CA LYS A 112 14.28 6.09 10.94
C LYS A 112 13.11 6.22 11.93
N LYS A 113 12.13 7.06 11.61
CA LYS A 113 10.91 7.22 12.42
C LYS A 113 10.12 5.91 12.53
N ALA A 114 9.94 5.20 11.42
CA ALA A 114 9.25 3.91 11.39
C ALA A 114 9.97 2.83 12.22
N ARG A 115 11.31 2.81 12.25
CA ARG A 115 12.08 1.96 13.16
C ARG A 115 11.80 2.32 14.62
N ASN A 116 11.93 3.60 14.97
CA ASN A 116 11.74 4.07 16.35
C ASN A 116 10.32 3.82 16.88
N GLU A 117 9.29 3.88 16.02
CA GLU A 117 7.90 3.63 16.39
C GLU A 117 7.47 2.15 16.27
N GLY A 118 8.42 1.26 15.96
CA GLY A 118 8.21 -0.19 15.95
C GLY A 118 7.46 -0.74 14.73
N PHE A 119 7.43 0.00 13.62
CA PHE A 119 6.92 -0.50 12.34
C PHE A 119 7.94 -1.38 11.61
N ILE A 120 9.23 -1.07 11.76
CA ILE A 120 10.35 -1.87 11.26
C ILE A 120 11.01 -2.50 12.47
N LYS A 121 10.94 -3.83 12.57
CA LYS A 121 11.60 -4.61 13.63
C LYS A 121 12.95 -5.10 13.09
N GLU A 122 13.98 -4.99 13.90
CA GLU A 122 15.25 -5.68 13.66
C GLU A 122 15.04 -7.15 14.05
N ASP A 123 15.50 -8.07 13.19
CA ASP A 123 15.45 -9.52 13.43
C ASP A 123 16.56 -9.94 14.40
#